data_AF-A0A059E608-F1
#
_entry.id   AF-A0A059E608-F1
#
_cell.length_a   1.000
_cell.length_b   1.000
_cell.length_c   1.000
_cell.angle_alpha   90.00
_cell.angle_beta   90.00
_cell.angle_gamma   90.00
#
_symmetry.space_group_name_H-M   'P 1'
#
loop_
_entity.id
_entity.type
_entity.pdbx_description
1 polymer ?
#
loop_
_entity_poly.entity_id
_entity_poly.type
_entity_poly.pdbx_seq_one_letter_code
_entity_poly.pdbx_strand_id
1 'polypeptide(L)'
;MVEPSTTRKKSRFWLYAPFVLLLILVGAWTAYWFIAKGQIDKGIDEWIAAERANGAELEYSSKSLGGFPYRFELVVNDPTYQPAGAPRWEGEQLRLVMQPWNWQHVIAYSPGRNLLTEAGGLRQTVTLDKTSAASLSWNSDTIERIGLQMGNATALIDGETYATTGFSLNLKPREGAEDDLMIALQWDRLTINAAPAGAEFLGDTIGPSRLIGEVRSFFPAWIRSGGDPQRFHRALVQEDGAVEIAQGLLDWGPLDLGVKGDIKFDDGLAHGSLGMRIESADELRDALGASGQLGQQENAMLTMLETSSADGGFLTFTIKDSEVRMGLIPVGTLPEPGY
;
A
#
# COMPACT_ATOMS: atom_id res chain seq x y z
N MET A 1 33.11 66.09 48.22
CA MET A 1 32.93 64.62 48.22
C MET A 1 32.42 64.25 46.84
N VAL A 2 33.19 63.48 46.05
CA VAL A 2 32.79 62.98 44.74
C VAL A 2 32.85 61.46 44.81
N GLU A 3 31.69 60.80 44.76
CA GLU A 3 31.61 59.34 44.66
C GLU A 3 32.05 58.88 43.27
N PRO A 4 32.92 57.85 43.16
CA PRO A 4 33.21 57.25 41.87
C PRO A 4 32.05 56.34 41.45
N SER A 5 31.44 56.64 40.31
CA SER A 5 30.47 55.77 39.65
C SER A 5 31.18 54.54 39.09
N THR A 6 31.12 53.41 39.79
CA THR A 6 31.60 52.13 39.25
C THR A 6 30.65 51.64 38.17
N THR A 7 30.99 51.91 36.91
CA THR A 7 30.29 51.33 35.76
C THR A 7 30.55 49.83 35.71
N ARG A 8 29.57 49.03 36.14
CA ARG A 8 29.64 47.56 36.12
C ARG A 8 29.72 47.12 34.65
N LYS A 9 30.93 46.73 34.18
CA LYS A 9 31.15 46.18 32.83
C LYS A 9 30.14 45.03 32.59
N LYS A 10 29.14 45.26 31.74
CA LYS A 10 28.22 44.20 31.29
C LYS A 10 29.06 43.08 30.69
N SER A 11 29.04 41.92 31.33
CA SER A 11 29.82 40.76 30.91
C SER A 11 29.43 40.36 29.49
N ARG A 12 30.39 40.42 28.56
CA ARG A 12 30.23 39.94 27.17
C ARG A 12 30.03 38.41 27.12
N PHE A 13 30.08 37.72 28.27
CA PHE A 13 29.76 36.30 28.41
C PHE A 13 28.38 35.97 27.85
N TRP A 14 27.34 36.76 28.15
CA TRP A 14 25.99 36.54 27.61
C TRP A 14 25.90 36.76 26.09
N LEU A 15 26.86 37.46 25.48
CA LEU A 15 26.96 37.61 24.03
C LEU A 15 27.52 36.34 23.38
N TYR A 16 28.51 35.68 24.00
CA TYR A 16 29.18 34.50 23.43
C TYR A 16 28.60 33.16 23.89
N ALA A 17 27.98 33.11 25.08
CA ALA A 17 27.34 31.93 25.64
C ALA A 17 26.39 31.22 24.64
N PRO A 18 25.49 31.91 23.91
CA PRO A 18 24.62 31.24 22.93
C PRO A 18 25.42 30.59 21.79
N PHE A 19 26.51 31.21 21.32
CA PHE A 19 27.35 30.64 20.25
C PHE A 19 28.15 29.43 20.75
N VAL A 20 28.69 29.49 21.98
CA VAL A 20 29.39 28.36 22.58
C VAL A 20 28.42 27.19 22.78
N LEU A 21 27.21 27.45 23.28
CA LEU A 21 26.18 26.43 23.42
C LEU A 21 25.81 25.83 22.05
N LEU A 22 25.61 26.66 21.03
CA LEU A 22 25.34 26.20 19.66
C LEU A 22 26.47 25.29 19.14
N LEU A 23 27.74 25.67 19.34
CA LEU A 23 28.89 24.86 18.94
C LEU A 23 28.93 23.51 19.68
N ILE A 24 28.60 23.50 20.98
CA ILE A 24 28.49 22.26 21.76
C ILE A 24 27.39 21.36 21.19
N LEU A 25 26.21 21.92 20.89
CA LEU A 25 25.09 21.17 20.32
C LEU A 25 25.43 20.59 18.93
N VAL A 26 26.06 21.39 18.07
CA VAL A 26 26.53 20.93 16.75
C VAL A 26 27.58 19.83 16.91
N GLY A 27 28.53 19.98 17.84
CA GLY A 27 29.54 18.97 18.13
C GLY A 27 28.94 17.67 18.65
N ALA A 28 28.00 17.75 19.59
CA ALA A 28 27.28 16.60 20.15
C ALA A 28 26.45 15.89 19.08
N TRP A 29 25.72 16.63 18.24
CA TRP A 29 24.96 16.06 17.12
C TRP A 29 25.87 15.36 16.12
N THR A 30 26.99 15.98 15.77
CA THR A 30 27.96 15.42 14.84
C THR A 30 28.53 14.10 15.38
N ALA A 31 28.97 14.09 16.64
CA ALA A 31 29.48 12.88 17.29
C ALA A 31 28.42 11.77 17.33
N TYR A 32 27.18 12.09 17.75
CA TYR A 32 26.06 11.15 17.75
C TYR A 32 25.83 10.54 16.37
N TRP A 33 25.74 11.37 15.32
CA TRP A 33 25.43 10.90 13.97
C TRP A 33 26.50 9.93 13.44
N PHE A 34 27.78 10.22 13.64
CA PHE A 34 28.86 9.34 13.20
C PHE A 34 28.94 8.03 13.99
N ILE A 35 28.63 8.05 15.30
CA ILE A 35 28.53 6.83 16.12
C ILE A 35 27.37 5.96 15.62
N ALA A 36 26.18 6.55 15.45
CA ALA A 36 24.99 5.87 14.96
C ALA A 36 25.18 5.29 13.55
N LYS A 37 25.78 6.05 12.62
CA LYS A 37 26.18 5.55 11.29
C LYS A 37 27.04 4.30 11.40
N GLY A 38 28.04 4.30 12.29
CA GLY A 38 28.94 3.17 12.48
C GLY A 38 28.24 1.93 13.05
N GLN A 39 27.23 2.11 13.90
CA GLN A 39 26.41 1.00 14.41
C GLN A 39 25.50 0.41 13.33
N ILE A 40 24.85 1.27 12.53
CA ILE A 40 24.02 0.82 11.39
C ILE A 40 24.85 0.02 10.39
N ASP A 41 26.03 0.52 10.00
CA ASP A 41 26.88 -0.15 9.01
C ASP A 41 27.31 -1.55 9.48
N LYS A 42 27.72 -1.67 10.75
CA LYS A 42 28.03 -2.97 11.38
C LYS A 42 26.83 -3.90 11.42
N GLY A 43 25.66 -3.41 11.84
CA GLY A 43 24.44 -4.20 11.90
C GLY A 43 24.01 -4.73 10.52
N ILE A 44 24.22 -3.93 9.46
CA ILE A 44 23.99 -4.38 8.08
C ILE A 44 24.95 -5.50 7.70
N ASP A 45 26.25 -5.36 8.01
CA ASP A 45 27.24 -6.39 7.69
C ASP A 45 26.98 -7.71 8.44
N GLU A 46 26.60 -7.61 9.72
CA GLU A 46 26.20 -8.76 10.55
C GLU A 46 24.94 -9.44 9.99
N TRP A 47 23.92 -8.66 9.58
CA TRP A 47 22.72 -9.19 8.94
C TRP A 47 23.04 -9.91 7.61
N ILE A 48 23.86 -9.31 6.75
CA ILE A 48 24.28 -9.93 5.47
C ILE A 48 25.01 -11.26 5.74
N ALA A 49 25.91 -11.29 6.74
CA ALA A 49 26.63 -12.50 7.10
C ALA A 49 25.68 -13.60 7.62
N ALA A 50 24.69 -13.24 8.43
CA ALA A 50 23.67 -14.16 8.93
C ALA A 50 22.79 -14.72 7.80
N GLU A 51 22.32 -13.87 6.88
CA GLU A 51 21.54 -14.30 5.71
C GLU A 51 22.31 -15.32 4.86
N ARG A 52 23.59 -15.04 4.56
CA ARG A 52 24.45 -15.97 3.81
C ARG A 52 24.66 -17.27 4.57
N ALA A 53 24.81 -17.23 5.89
CA ALA A 53 24.91 -18.44 6.72
C ALA A 53 23.61 -19.27 6.70
N ASN A 54 22.46 -18.61 6.54
CA ASN A 54 21.15 -19.24 6.38
C ASN A 54 20.87 -19.70 4.93
N GLY A 55 21.84 -19.58 4.03
CA GLY A 55 21.74 -20.05 2.64
C GLY A 55 21.14 -19.03 1.67
N ALA A 56 21.01 -17.76 2.05
CA ALA A 56 20.62 -16.70 1.12
C ALA A 56 21.78 -16.31 0.20
N GLU A 57 21.48 -16.02 -1.07
CA GLU A 57 22.40 -15.36 -1.98
C GLU A 57 22.20 -13.85 -1.90
N LEU A 58 23.27 -13.12 -1.61
CA LEU A 58 23.24 -11.66 -1.53
C LEU A 58 24.50 -11.09 -2.17
N GLU A 59 24.32 -10.35 -3.26
CA GLU A 59 25.38 -9.73 -4.04
C GLU A 59 25.06 -8.25 -4.31
N TYR A 60 26.10 -7.43 -4.48
CA TYR A 60 25.97 -6.02 -4.87
C TYR A 60 27.31 -5.51 -5.40
N SER A 61 27.28 -4.51 -6.27
CA SER A 61 28.51 -3.90 -6.82
C SER A 61 29.15 -2.92 -5.85
N SER A 62 28.35 -2.19 -5.08
CA SER A 62 28.81 -1.25 -4.06
C SER A 62 27.74 -0.96 -3.02
N LYS A 63 28.19 -0.64 -1.80
CA LYS A 63 27.36 -0.19 -0.66
C LYS A 63 27.95 1.09 -0.09
N SER A 64 27.11 2.10 0.16
CA SER A 64 27.52 3.33 0.84
C SER A 64 26.46 3.79 1.84
N LEU A 65 26.91 4.33 2.97
CA LEU A 65 26.05 4.87 4.01
C LEU A 65 26.39 6.36 4.23
N GLY A 66 25.41 7.25 4.07
CA GLY A 66 25.58 8.71 4.11
C GLY A 66 24.36 9.43 4.67
N GLY A 67 24.16 10.69 4.28
CA GLY A 67 22.96 11.48 4.62
C GLY A 67 23.11 12.53 5.73
N PHE A 68 24.32 12.75 6.24
CA PHE A 68 24.58 13.77 7.26
C PHE A 68 24.07 15.16 6.83
N PRO A 69 23.48 15.96 7.75
CA PRO A 69 23.18 15.66 9.16
C PRO A 69 21.76 15.14 9.40
N TYR A 70 20.94 14.96 8.37
CA TYR A 70 19.48 14.86 8.52
C TYR A 70 18.91 13.46 8.33
N ARG A 71 19.67 12.52 7.78
CA ARG A 71 19.23 11.15 7.51
C ARG A 71 20.38 10.16 7.59
N PHE A 72 20.05 8.89 7.79
CA PHE A 72 20.89 7.78 7.41
C PHE A 72 20.39 7.27 6.07
N GLU A 73 21.24 7.31 5.05
CA GLU A 73 20.89 6.89 3.70
C GLU A 73 21.86 5.79 3.26
N LEU A 74 21.35 4.57 3.17
CA LEU A 74 22.05 3.42 2.59
C LEU A 74 21.75 3.39 1.10
N VAL A 75 22.79 3.38 0.27
CA VAL A 75 22.68 3.16 -1.17
C VAL A 75 23.45 1.90 -1.53
N VAL A 76 22.77 0.95 -2.17
CA VAL A 76 23.32 -0.30 -2.69
C VAL A 76 23.09 -0.32 -4.19
N ASN A 77 24.15 -0.50 -4.98
CA ASN A 77 24.06 -0.57 -6.44
C ASN A 77 24.11 -2.03 -6.92
N ASP A 78 23.34 -2.32 -7.96
CA ASP A 78 23.14 -3.65 -8.54
C ASP A 78 22.83 -4.74 -7.48
N PRO A 79 21.94 -4.48 -6.50
CA PRO A 79 21.64 -5.47 -5.47
C PRO A 79 20.98 -6.70 -6.07
N THR A 80 21.43 -7.86 -5.62
CA THR A 80 20.75 -9.13 -5.82
C THR A 80 20.52 -9.80 -4.48
N TYR A 81 19.31 -10.28 -4.25
CA TYR A 81 18.91 -10.93 -3.01
C TYR A 81 18.00 -12.12 -3.29
N GLN A 82 18.37 -13.30 -2.80
CA GLN A 82 17.60 -14.52 -2.90
C GLN A 82 17.64 -15.25 -1.54
N PRO A 83 16.61 -15.12 -0.71
CA PRO A 83 16.48 -15.92 0.50
C PRO A 83 16.38 -17.42 0.18
N ALA A 84 16.77 -18.27 1.12
CA ALA A 84 16.66 -19.72 0.97
C ALA A 84 15.20 -20.15 0.72
N GLY A 85 14.95 -20.80 -0.41
CA GLY A 85 13.60 -21.27 -0.80
C GLY A 85 12.63 -20.18 -1.25
N ALA A 86 13.10 -18.93 -1.43
CA ALA A 86 12.28 -17.80 -1.86
C ALA A 86 12.68 -17.30 -3.27
N PRO A 87 11.82 -16.48 -3.91
CA PRO A 87 12.16 -15.82 -5.17
C PRO A 87 13.43 -14.97 -5.09
N ARG A 88 14.17 -14.89 -6.20
CA ARG A 88 15.33 -14.00 -6.38
C ARG A 88 14.84 -12.63 -6.82
N TRP A 89 15.28 -11.59 -6.14
CA TRP A 89 15.09 -10.20 -6.56
C TRP A 89 16.41 -9.56 -6.99
N GLU A 90 16.37 -8.82 -8.08
CA GLU A 90 17.48 -8.03 -8.63
C GLU A 90 16.98 -6.61 -8.91
N GLY A 91 17.79 -5.60 -8.57
CA GLY A 91 17.48 -4.19 -8.85
C GLY A 91 18.70 -3.44 -9.38
N GLU A 92 18.47 -2.29 -10.01
CA GLU A 92 19.57 -1.39 -10.43
C GLU A 92 20.17 -0.65 -9.23
N GLN A 93 19.32 -0.22 -8.29
CA GLN A 93 19.74 0.47 -7.09
C GLN A 93 18.70 0.29 -5.98
N LEU A 94 19.14 0.02 -4.76
CA LEU A 94 18.32 0.09 -3.55
C LEU A 94 18.80 1.26 -2.70
N ARG A 95 17.87 2.15 -2.32
CA ARG A 95 18.13 3.23 -1.39
C ARG A 95 17.21 3.13 -0.18
N LEU A 96 17.78 2.92 1.00
CA LEU A 96 17.05 2.91 2.27
C LEU A 96 17.35 4.19 3.04
N VAL A 97 16.30 4.85 3.53
CA VAL A 97 16.39 6.11 4.27
C VAL A 97 15.73 5.94 5.62
N MET A 98 16.44 6.34 6.67
CA MET A 98 15.95 6.39 8.05
C MET A 98 16.29 7.76 8.67
N GLN A 99 15.41 8.28 9.52
CA GLN A 99 15.66 9.55 10.22
C GLN A 99 16.44 9.31 11.52
N PRO A 100 17.45 10.13 11.89
CA PRO A 100 18.28 9.88 13.07
C PRO A 100 17.54 10.03 14.41
N TRP A 101 16.33 10.59 14.39
CA TRP A 101 15.43 10.74 15.54
C TRP A 101 14.22 9.79 15.47
N ASN A 102 14.06 9.02 14.39
CA ASN A 102 12.99 8.05 14.23
C ASN A 102 13.55 6.76 13.63
N TRP A 103 13.98 5.86 14.51
CA TRP A 103 14.58 4.57 14.19
C TRP A 103 13.56 3.50 13.78
N GLN A 104 12.27 3.80 13.95
CA GLN A 104 11.18 2.87 13.71
C GLN A 104 10.43 3.20 12.42
N HIS A 105 11.08 3.93 11.50
CA HIS A 105 10.53 4.27 10.20
C HIS A 105 11.62 4.23 9.14
N VAL A 106 11.44 3.36 8.16
CA VAL A 106 12.33 3.21 7.00
C VAL A 106 11.55 3.48 5.73
N ILE A 107 12.17 4.20 4.81
CA ILE A 107 11.67 4.44 3.45
C ILE A 107 12.66 3.82 2.46
N ALA A 108 12.18 2.90 1.65
CA ALA A 108 12.92 2.23 0.60
C ALA A 108 12.56 2.80 -0.78
N TYR A 109 13.56 2.96 -1.64
CA TYR A 109 13.42 3.32 -3.04
C TYR A 109 14.19 2.31 -3.87
N SER A 110 13.61 1.86 -4.98
CA SER A 110 14.30 0.99 -5.94
C SER A 110 14.03 1.45 -7.38
N PRO A 111 14.57 2.61 -7.80
CA PRO A 111 14.31 3.16 -9.11
C PRO A 111 14.92 2.29 -10.21
N GLY A 112 14.37 2.42 -11.41
CA GLY A 112 14.79 1.63 -12.56
C GLY A 112 14.14 0.24 -12.55
N ARG A 113 14.79 -0.70 -13.23
CA ARG A 113 14.29 -2.06 -13.41
C ARG A 113 14.51 -2.90 -12.16
N ASN A 114 13.43 -3.53 -11.70
CA ASN A 114 13.41 -4.56 -10.67
C ASN A 114 12.98 -5.88 -11.33
N LEU A 115 13.73 -6.95 -11.14
CA LEU A 115 13.45 -8.27 -11.68
C LEU A 115 13.20 -9.23 -10.52
N LEU A 116 12.05 -9.90 -10.52
CA LEU A 116 11.71 -10.97 -9.61
C LEU A 116 11.71 -12.30 -10.38
N THR A 117 12.53 -13.25 -9.95
CA THR A 117 12.56 -14.61 -10.50
C THR A 117 11.99 -15.57 -9.46
N GLU A 118 10.83 -16.14 -9.76
CA GLU A 118 10.16 -17.10 -8.88
C GLU A 118 10.87 -18.46 -8.87
N ALA A 119 10.51 -19.32 -7.92
CA ALA A 119 11.07 -20.67 -7.81
C ALA A 119 10.86 -21.52 -9.09
N GLY A 120 9.79 -21.26 -9.85
CA GLY A 120 9.52 -21.90 -11.14
C GLY A 120 10.30 -21.32 -12.33
N GLY A 121 11.17 -20.32 -12.11
CA GLY A 121 11.92 -19.63 -13.16
C GLY A 121 11.14 -18.55 -13.90
N LEU A 122 9.86 -18.34 -13.54
CA LEU A 122 9.06 -17.24 -14.07
C LEU A 122 9.68 -15.91 -13.65
N ARG A 123 9.80 -15.00 -14.61
CA ARG A 123 10.43 -13.68 -14.43
C ARG A 123 9.39 -12.58 -14.56
N GLN A 124 9.21 -11.83 -13.49
CA GLN A 124 8.37 -10.64 -13.45
C GLN A 124 9.28 -9.42 -13.38
N THR A 125 8.96 -8.37 -14.13
CA THR A 125 9.74 -7.13 -14.13
C THR A 125 8.87 -5.97 -13.71
N VAL A 126 9.37 -5.11 -12.83
CA VAL A 126 8.73 -3.84 -12.46
C VAL A 126 9.74 -2.72 -12.65
N THR A 127 9.40 -1.72 -13.46
CA THR A 127 10.22 -0.53 -13.65
C THR A 127 9.59 0.61 -12.88
N LEU A 128 10.35 1.21 -11.95
CA LEU A 128 9.88 2.26 -11.05
C LEU A 128 10.59 3.57 -11.34
N ASP A 129 9.88 4.69 -11.30
CA ASP A 129 10.52 6.00 -11.31
C ASP A 129 11.20 6.35 -9.97
N LYS A 130 11.94 7.45 -9.96
CA LYS A 130 12.66 7.91 -8.76
C LYS A 130 11.79 8.40 -7.61
N THR A 131 10.50 8.67 -7.86
CA THR A 131 9.55 9.13 -6.84
C THR A 131 8.78 7.97 -6.21
N SER A 132 8.90 6.78 -6.78
CA SER A 132 8.34 5.55 -6.23
C SER A 132 9.08 5.11 -4.96
N ALA A 133 8.33 4.82 -3.90
CA ALA A 133 8.86 4.51 -2.58
C ALA A 133 7.96 3.50 -1.85
N ALA A 134 8.57 2.65 -1.03
CA ALA A 134 7.89 1.87 -0.01
C ALA A 134 8.31 2.39 1.38
N SER A 135 7.41 2.35 2.36
CA SER A 135 7.71 2.75 3.73
C SER A 135 7.18 1.73 4.72
N LEU A 136 7.95 1.46 5.76
CA LEU A 136 7.54 0.63 6.88
C LEU A 136 7.79 1.41 8.18
N SER A 137 6.76 1.55 9.01
CA SER A 137 6.89 2.04 10.37
C SER A 137 6.37 1.02 11.38
N TRP A 138 6.97 0.99 12.57
CA TRP A 138 6.66 0.05 13.63
C TRP A 138 6.83 0.69 15.01
N ASN A 139 6.37 0.02 16.05
CA ASN A 139 6.66 0.38 17.44
C ASN A 139 7.21 -0.84 18.21
N SER A 140 7.15 -0.84 19.54
CA SER A 140 7.64 -1.97 20.33
C SER A 140 6.81 -3.24 20.16
N ASP A 141 5.56 -3.12 19.72
CA ASP A 141 4.56 -4.17 19.83
C ASP A 141 4.13 -4.67 18.45
N THR A 142 4.04 -3.78 17.45
CA THR A 142 3.51 -4.12 16.13
C THR A 142 4.02 -3.21 15.01
N ILE A 143 3.69 -3.57 13.76
CA ILE A 143 3.81 -2.71 12.59
C ILE A 143 2.74 -1.61 12.70
N GLU A 144 3.13 -0.35 12.54
CA GLU A 144 2.20 0.77 12.57
C GLU A 144 1.64 1.09 11.18
N ARG A 145 2.49 1.02 10.15
CA ARG A 145 2.08 1.33 8.78
C ARG A 145 3.00 0.71 7.75
N ILE A 146 2.39 0.21 6.68
CA ILE A 146 3.04 -0.10 5.41
C ILE A 146 2.50 0.87 4.37
N GLY A 147 3.39 1.54 3.66
CA GLY A 147 3.06 2.45 2.57
C GLY A 147 3.77 2.02 1.30
N LEU A 148 3.10 2.14 0.17
CA LEU A 148 3.68 1.98 -1.16
C LEU A 148 3.13 3.11 -2.01
N GLN A 149 4.03 3.85 -2.66
CA GLN A 149 3.69 4.93 -3.57
C GLN A 149 4.48 4.73 -4.85
N MET A 150 3.83 4.79 -6.01
CA MET A 150 4.49 4.75 -7.30
C MET A 150 4.08 5.98 -8.11
N GLY A 151 5.06 6.78 -8.54
CA GLY A 151 4.81 7.93 -9.40
C GLY A 151 4.38 7.45 -10.78
N ASN A 152 5.30 6.81 -11.48
CA ASN A 152 5.08 6.04 -12.69
C ASN A 152 5.71 4.66 -12.50
N ALA A 153 4.96 3.63 -12.83
CA ALA A 153 5.46 2.27 -12.85
C ALA A 153 4.97 1.53 -14.09
N THR A 154 5.82 0.67 -14.64
CA THR A 154 5.42 -0.34 -15.61
C THR A 154 5.80 -1.71 -15.09
N ALA A 155 4.99 -2.72 -15.39
CA ALA A 155 5.26 -4.07 -14.97
C ALA A 155 4.97 -5.08 -16.09
N LEU A 156 5.72 -6.17 -16.09
CA LEU A 156 5.42 -7.39 -16.82
C LEU A 156 5.26 -8.47 -15.76
N ILE A 157 4.03 -8.89 -15.51
CA ILE A 157 3.67 -9.87 -14.48
C ILE A 157 2.89 -10.98 -15.18
N ASP A 158 3.36 -12.22 -15.04
CA ASP A 158 2.73 -13.41 -15.64
C ASP A 158 2.50 -13.31 -17.17
N GLY A 159 3.38 -12.58 -17.86
CA GLY A 159 3.29 -12.34 -19.31
C GLY A 159 2.43 -11.14 -19.69
N GLU A 160 1.74 -10.53 -18.72
CA GLU A 160 0.85 -9.41 -18.94
C GLU A 160 1.50 -8.07 -18.56
N THR A 161 1.23 -7.06 -19.38
CA THR A 161 1.79 -5.72 -19.20
C THR A 161 0.83 -4.83 -18.42
N TYR A 162 1.39 -4.13 -17.44
CA TYR A 162 0.69 -3.14 -16.64
C TYR A 162 1.45 -1.82 -16.68
N ALA A 163 0.73 -0.70 -16.64
CA ALA A 163 1.30 0.61 -16.39
C ALA A 163 0.41 1.39 -15.43
N THR A 164 1.00 2.12 -14.50
CA THR A 164 0.22 2.94 -13.56
C THR A 164 0.89 4.28 -13.27
N THR A 165 0.06 5.28 -12.98
CA THR A 165 0.47 6.58 -12.47
C THR A 165 -0.26 6.90 -11.17
N GLY A 166 0.44 7.53 -10.23
CA GLY A 166 -0.16 7.99 -8.98
C GLY A 166 -0.66 6.85 -8.08
N PHE A 167 -0.13 5.63 -8.25
CA PHE A 167 -0.52 4.50 -7.41
C PHE A 167 -0.11 4.75 -5.97
N SER A 168 -1.01 4.46 -5.04
CA SER A 168 -0.64 4.37 -3.63
C SER A 168 -1.45 3.31 -2.90
N LEU A 169 -0.79 2.56 -2.04
CA LEU A 169 -1.35 1.60 -1.11
C LEU A 169 -0.88 1.94 0.30
N ASN A 170 -1.80 2.01 1.24
CA ASN A 170 -1.53 2.26 2.65
C ASN A 170 -2.27 1.22 3.47
N LEU A 171 -1.51 0.52 4.31
CA LEU A 171 -1.98 -0.50 5.21
C LEU A 171 -1.59 -0.10 6.62
N LYS A 172 -2.52 -0.19 7.57
CA LYS A 172 -2.23 0.01 8.99
C LYS A 172 -3.18 -0.82 9.85
N PRO A 173 -2.74 -1.39 10.97
CA PRO A 173 -3.65 -1.94 11.96
C PRO A 173 -4.64 -0.88 12.44
N ARG A 174 -5.81 -1.32 12.92
CA ARG A 174 -6.78 -0.41 13.53
C ARG A 174 -6.36 -0.06 14.95
N GLU A 175 -6.38 1.23 15.27
CA GLU A 175 -6.08 1.72 16.61
C GLU A 175 -7.15 1.22 17.62
N GLY A 176 -6.71 0.49 18.65
CA GLY A 176 -7.60 -0.13 19.64
C GLY A 176 -8.26 -1.43 19.18
N ALA A 177 -7.90 -1.95 18.00
CA ALA A 177 -8.31 -3.25 17.47
C ALA A 177 -7.23 -3.76 16.50
N GLU A 178 -6.05 -4.05 17.04
CA GLU A 178 -4.83 -4.27 16.26
C GLU A 178 -4.87 -5.53 15.38
N ASP A 179 -5.83 -6.42 15.59
CA ASP A 179 -6.11 -7.58 14.72
C ASP A 179 -6.80 -7.19 13.39
N ASP A 180 -7.39 -6.00 13.31
CA ASP A 180 -8.05 -5.47 12.13
C ASP A 180 -7.04 -4.71 11.23
N LEU A 181 -7.21 -4.81 9.91
CA LEU A 181 -6.38 -4.09 8.94
C LEU A 181 -7.18 -3.04 8.18
N MET A 182 -6.79 -1.77 8.30
CA MET A 182 -7.28 -0.70 7.44
C MET A 182 -6.49 -0.66 6.13
N ILE A 183 -7.21 -0.49 5.02
CA ILE A 183 -6.67 -0.50 3.66
C ILE A 183 -7.11 0.79 2.95
N ALA A 184 -6.16 1.51 2.37
CA ALA A 184 -6.41 2.59 1.43
C ALA A 184 -5.56 2.41 0.17
N LEU A 185 -6.23 2.20 -0.96
CA LEU A 185 -5.66 1.97 -2.28
C LEU A 185 -6.19 3.03 -3.24
N GLN A 186 -5.35 3.56 -4.12
CA GLN A 186 -5.77 4.43 -5.22
C GLN A 186 -4.75 4.45 -6.34
N TRP A 187 -5.18 4.92 -7.52
CA TRP A 187 -4.33 5.26 -8.66
C TRP A 187 -5.00 6.38 -9.47
N ASP A 188 -4.21 7.14 -10.23
CA ASP A 188 -4.72 8.15 -11.18
C ASP A 188 -4.99 7.55 -12.56
N ARG A 189 -4.19 6.53 -12.93
CA ARG A 189 -4.36 5.75 -14.15
C ARG A 189 -3.78 4.36 -13.95
N LEU A 190 -4.47 3.36 -14.45
CA LEU A 190 -3.99 1.99 -14.56
C LEU A 190 -4.31 1.47 -15.96
N THR A 191 -3.29 1.10 -16.72
CA THR A 191 -3.42 0.46 -18.02
C THR A 191 -3.09 -1.02 -17.87
N ILE A 192 -3.99 -1.87 -18.39
CA ILE A 192 -3.83 -3.32 -18.48
C ILE A 192 -3.47 -3.72 -19.91
N ASN A 193 -3.12 -4.98 -20.11
CA ASN A 193 -2.71 -5.53 -21.42
C ASN A 193 -3.79 -5.42 -22.50
N ALA A 194 -5.05 -5.65 -22.12
CA ALA A 194 -6.21 -5.62 -22.99
C ALA A 194 -7.49 -5.49 -22.15
N ALA A 195 -8.55 -4.98 -22.76
CA ALA A 195 -9.88 -5.01 -22.16
C ALA A 195 -10.32 -6.47 -21.88
N PRO A 196 -11.11 -6.72 -20.83
CA PRO A 196 -11.59 -8.06 -20.52
C PRO A 196 -12.44 -8.63 -21.66
N ALA A 197 -12.31 -9.94 -21.91
CA ALA A 197 -13.12 -10.63 -22.91
C ALA A 197 -14.61 -10.50 -22.57
N GLY A 198 -15.42 -10.06 -23.54
CA GLY A 198 -16.84 -9.77 -23.37
C GLY A 198 -17.14 -8.42 -22.72
N ALA A 199 -16.14 -7.64 -22.35
CA ALA A 199 -16.29 -6.26 -21.88
C ALA A 199 -15.31 -5.32 -22.61
N GLU A 200 -15.08 -5.56 -23.90
CA GLU A 200 -14.14 -4.81 -24.73
C GLU A 200 -14.47 -3.31 -24.77
N PHE A 201 -15.75 -2.96 -24.58
CA PHE A 201 -16.25 -1.59 -24.51
C PHE A 201 -15.69 -0.77 -23.33
N LEU A 202 -15.13 -1.42 -22.30
CA LEU A 202 -14.47 -0.74 -21.17
C LEU A 202 -13.09 -0.16 -21.54
N GLY A 203 -12.45 -0.72 -22.57
CA GLY A 203 -11.07 -0.38 -22.93
C GLY A 203 -10.03 -0.95 -21.96
N ASP A 204 -8.76 -0.64 -22.22
CA ASP A 204 -7.60 -1.15 -21.48
C ASP A 204 -7.10 -0.18 -20.38
N THR A 205 -7.76 0.97 -20.24
CA THR A 205 -7.31 2.05 -19.36
C THR A 205 -8.40 2.35 -18.35
N ILE A 206 -8.02 2.21 -17.09
CA ILE A 206 -8.82 2.51 -15.90
C ILE A 206 -8.36 3.88 -15.40
N GLY A 207 -9.30 4.80 -15.26
CA GLY A 207 -9.10 6.15 -14.77
C GLY A 207 -8.88 6.21 -13.25
N PRO A 208 -8.97 7.41 -12.66
CA PRO A 208 -8.77 7.62 -11.23
C PRO A 208 -9.73 6.76 -10.41
N SER A 209 -9.19 5.92 -9.55
CA SER A 209 -9.99 5.00 -8.75
C SER A 209 -9.42 4.90 -7.33
N ARG A 210 -10.29 4.54 -6.38
CA ARG A 210 -9.93 4.47 -4.96
C ARG A 210 -10.74 3.40 -4.24
N LEU A 211 -10.09 2.72 -3.31
CA LEU A 211 -10.70 1.84 -2.34
C LEU A 211 -10.24 2.23 -0.93
N ILE A 212 -11.18 2.52 -0.04
CA ILE A 212 -10.95 2.65 1.40
C ILE A 212 -11.83 1.63 2.09
N GLY A 213 -11.23 0.82 2.92
CA GLY A 213 -11.94 -0.23 3.63
C GLY A 213 -11.12 -0.82 4.76
N GLU A 214 -11.66 -1.90 5.29
CA GLU A 214 -11.08 -2.61 6.41
C GLU A 214 -11.41 -4.10 6.34
N VAL A 215 -10.49 -4.90 6.84
CA VAL A 215 -10.72 -6.32 7.10
C VAL A 215 -10.57 -6.57 8.60
N ARG A 216 -11.65 -6.98 9.26
CA ARG A 216 -11.64 -7.36 10.67
C ARG A 216 -11.14 -8.77 10.86
N SER A 217 -10.40 -9.01 11.94
CA SER A 217 -9.67 -10.26 12.19
C SER A 217 -8.65 -10.61 11.08
N PHE A 218 -8.09 -9.61 10.40
CA PHE A 218 -7.15 -9.81 9.29
C PHE A 218 -5.91 -10.61 9.72
N PHE A 219 -5.25 -10.19 10.81
CA PHE A 219 -3.99 -10.83 11.22
C PHE A 219 -4.18 -12.27 11.70
N PRO A 220 -5.18 -12.60 12.55
CA PRO A 220 -5.53 -13.99 12.85
C PRO A 220 -5.79 -14.82 11.59
N ALA A 221 -6.57 -14.30 10.64
CA ALA A 221 -6.87 -14.99 9.39
C ALA A 221 -5.62 -15.20 8.51
N TRP A 222 -4.72 -14.22 8.43
CA TRP A 222 -3.45 -14.32 7.70
C TRP A 222 -2.51 -15.37 8.30
N ILE A 223 -2.43 -15.42 9.64
CA ILE A 223 -1.64 -16.44 10.34
C ILE A 223 -2.24 -17.82 10.08
N ARG A 224 -3.56 -17.96 10.19
CA ARG A 224 -4.27 -19.22 9.92
C ARG A 224 -4.13 -19.68 8.47
N SER A 225 -4.07 -18.76 7.51
CA SER A 225 -3.82 -19.11 6.11
C SER A 225 -2.39 -19.60 5.85
N GLY A 226 -1.48 -19.40 6.82
CA GLY A 226 -0.05 -19.66 6.67
C GLY A 226 0.65 -18.62 5.80
N GLY A 227 0.08 -17.41 5.67
CA GLY A 227 0.54 -16.38 4.77
C GLY A 227 0.24 -16.64 3.28
N ASP A 228 -0.74 -17.51 3.00
CA ASP A 228 -1.19 -17.83 1.65
C ASP A 228 -2.43 -16.99 1.30
N PRO A 229 -2.35 -16.07 0.30
CA PRO A 229 -3.49 -15.27 -0.14
C PRO A 229 -4.65 -16.11 -0.69
N GLN A 230 -4.39 -17.28 -1.29
CA GLN A 230 -5.44 -18.13 -1.86
C GLN A 230 -6.31 -18.76 -0.76
N ARG A 231 -5.71 -19.01 0.42
CA ARG A 231 -6.41 -19.56 1.59
C ARG A 231 -6.98 -18.48 2.51
N PHE A 232 -6.65 -17.22 2.27
CA PHE A 232 -7.02 -16.12 3.15
C PHE A 232 -8.53 -15.97 3.30
N HIS A 233 -9.30 -16.01 2.21
CA HIS A 233 -10.76 -15.89 2.28
C HIS A 233 -11.38 -16.96 3.18
N ARG A 234 -10.95 -18.23 3.04
CA ARG A 234 -11.39 -19.31 3.93
C ARG A 234 -11.01 -19.06 5.38
N ALA A 235 -9.77 -18.63 5.63
CA ALA A 235 -9.31 -18.35 6.97
C ALA A 235 -10.09 -17.20 7.61
N LEU A 236 -10.43 -16.17 6.84
CA LEU A 236 -11.23 -15.04 7.29
C LEU A 236 -12.65 -15.47 7.70
N VAL A 237 -13.28 -16.34 6.91
CA VAL A 237 -14.58 -16.94 7.25
C VAL A 237 -14.50 -17.76 8.54
N GLN A 238 -13.41 -18.52 8.74
CA GLN A 238 -13.19 -19.33 9.95
C GLN A 238 -12.84 -18.52 11.20
N GLU A 239 -12.49 -17.24 11.04
CA GLU A 239 -12.23 -16.29 12.13
C GLU A 239 -13.46 -15.41 12.42
N ASP A 240 -14.62 -15.74 11.84
CA ASP A 240 -15.84 -14.91 11.87
C ASP A 240 -15.53 -13.43 11.53
N GLY A 241 -14.63 -13.26 10.55
CA GLY A 241 -14.10 -11.97 10.16
C GLY A 241 -15.13 -11.10 9.46
N ALA A 242 -14.72 -9.89 9.10
CA ALA A 242 -15.57 -8.99 8.33
C ALA A 242 -14.78 -8.20 7.30
N VAL A 243 -15.44 -7.79 6.23
CA VAL A 243 -14.91 -6.88 5.21
C VAL A 243 -15.83 -5.68 5.14
N GLU A 244 -15.27 -4.49 5.33
CA GLU A 244 -15.97 -3.22 5.19
C GLU A 244 -15.36 -2.44 4.02
N ILE A 245 -16.21 -2.01 3.09
CA ILE A 245 -15.87 -1.07 2.04
C ILE A 245 -16.51 0.26 2.42
N ALA A 246 -15.74 1.15 3.03
CA ALA A 246 -16.22 2.49 3.36
C ALA A 246 -16.45 3.31 2.09
N GLN A 247 -15.57 3.15 1.10
CA GLN A 247 -15.70 3.77 -0.22
C GLN A 247 -14.91 2.98 -1.26
N GLY A 248 -15.57 2.55 -2.33
CA GLY A 248 -14.98 2.12 -3.58
C GLY A 248 -15.43 3.05 -4.69
N LEU A 249 -14.50 3.56 -5.49
CA LEU A 249 -14.75 4.34 -6.70
C LEU A 249 -13.93 3.72 -7.82
N LEU A 250 -14.57 3.43 -8.94
CA LEU A 250 -13.95 2.85 -10.13
C LEU A 250 -14.39 3.66 -11.35
N ASP A 251 -13.41 4.23 -12.05
CA ASP A 251 -13.57 4.87 -13.34
C ASP A 251 -12.91 3.97 -14.40
N TRP A 252 -13.71 3.35 -15.27
CA TRP A 252 -13.22 2.45 -16.33
C TRP A 252 -14.02 2.62 -17.62
N GLY A 253 -13.50 3.47 -18.51
CA GLY A 253 -14.14 3.75 -19.79
C GLY A 253 -15.54 4.35 -19.55
N PRO A 254 -16.63 3.73 -20.03
CA PRO A 254 -17.99 4.21 -19.79
C PRO A 254 -18.56 3.81 -18.42
N LEU A 255 -17.82 3.07 -17.60
CA LEU A 255 -18.24 2.63 -16.27
C LEU A 255 -17.67 3.55 -15.19
N ASP A 256 -18.52 4.38 -14.58
CA ASP A 256 -18.21 5.14 -13.36
C ASP A 256 -19.05 4.62 -12.19
N LEU A 257 -18.41 3.83 -11.32
CA LEU A 257 -19.06 3.03 -10.29
C LEU A 257 -18.62 3.47 -8.88
N GLY A 258 -19.62 3.70 -8.02
CA GLY A 258 -19.43 3.82 -6.58
C GLY A 258 -19.93 2.59 -5.82
N VAL A 259 -19.15 2.10 -4.87
CA VAL A 259 -19.49 0.95 -4.02
C VAL A 259 -19.24 1.28 -2.55
N LYS A 260 -20.09 0.75 -1.68
CA LYS A 260 -19.87 0.70 -0.23
C LYS A 260 -20.52 -0.55 0.33
N GLY A 261 -20.12 -0.99 1.51
CA GLY A 261 -20.80 -2.11 2.14
C GLY A 261 -20.05 -2.70 3.32
N ASP A 262 -20.71 -3.63 3.96
CA ASP A 262 -20.16 -4.42 5.04
C ASP A 262 -20.62 -5.87 4.86
N ILE A 263 -19.68 -6.80 4.98
CA ILE A 263 -19.94 -8.23 4.98
C ILE A 263 -19.28 -8.80 6.22
N LYS A 264 -20.06 -9.49 7.04
CA LYS A 264 -19.61 -10.21 8.22
C LYS A 264 -19.83 -11.69 8.01
N PHE A 265 -18.90 -12.50 8.51
CA PHE A 265 -19.03 -13.94 8.52
C PHE A 265 -19.42 -14.39 9.94
N ASP A 266 -20.40 -15.26 10.03
CA ASP A 266 -20.84 -15.90 11.27
C ASP A 266 -21.25 -17.33 10.94
N ASP A 267 -20.67 -18.31 11.64
CA ASP A 267 -20.90 -19.74 11.41
C ASP A 267 -20.74 -20.16 9.93
N GLY A 268 -19.74 -19.57 9.26
CA GLY A 268 -19.45 -19.83 7.85
C GLY A 268 -20.37 -19.15 6.84
N LEU A 269 -21.40 -18.41 7.30
CA LEU A 269 -22.36 -17.72 6.45
C LEU A 269 -22.08 -16.22 6.40
N ALA A 270 -22.35 -15.61 5.24
CA ALA A 270 -22.16 -14.18 5.04
C ALA A 270 -23.45 -13.41 5.35
N HIS A 271 -23.30 -12.26 6.02
CA HIS A 271 -24.39 -11.34 6.34
C HIS A 271 -23.93 -9.90 6.15
N GLY A 272 -24.83 -9.02 5.70
CA GLY A 272 -24.53 -7.60 5.62
C GLY A 272 -25.23 -6.89 4.47
N SER A 273 -24.59 -5.87 3.93
CA SER A 273 -25.17 -5.05 2.87
C SER A 273 -24.11 -4.53 1.89
N LEU A 274 -24.50 -4.40 0.63
CA LEU A 274 -23.70 -3.79 -0.43
C LEU A 274 -24.52 -2.71 -1.11
N GLY A 275 -24.03 -1.48 -1.10
CA GLY A 275 -24.57 -0.38 -1.89
C GLY A 275 -23.76 -0.22 -3.17
N MET A 276 -24.45 -0.14 -4.31
CA MET A 276 -23.85 0.20 -5.61
C MET A 276 -24.52 1.45 -6.16
N ARG A 277 -23.75 2.30 -6.84
CA ARG A 277 -24.27 3.45 -7.58
C ARG A 277 -23.47 3.65 -8.86
N ILE A 278 -24.11 4.26 -9.85
CA ILE A 278 -23.49 4.64 -11.12
C ILE A 278 -23.61 6.15 -11.30
N GLU A 279 -22.53 6.80 -11.73
CA GLU A 279 -22.53 8.25 -11.99
C GLU A 279 -22.96 8.55 -13.43
N SER A 280 -22.52 7.72 -14.39
CA SER A 280 -22.72 7.93 -15.84
C SER A 280 -23.47 6.76 -16.50
N ALA A 281 -24.76 6.58 -16.19
CA ALA A 281 -25.56 5.47 -16.74
C ALA A 281 -25.74 5.53 -18.27
N ASP A 282 -25.83 6.74 -18.84
CA ASP A 282 -26.03 6.94 -20.29
C ASP A 282 -24.83 6.47 -21.11
N GLU A 283 -23.60 6.79 -20.68
CA GLU A 283 -22.39 6.36 -21.38
C GLU A 283 -22.27 4.83 -21.39
N LEU A 284 -22.54 4.19 -20.25
CA LEU A 284 -22.55 2.73 -20.16
C LEU A 284 -23.65 2.11 -21.03
N ARG A 285 -24.84 2.72 -21.07
CA ARG A 285 -25.96 2.27 -21.90
C ARG A 285 -25.63 2.35 -23.38
N ASP A 286 -25.04 3.47 -23.83
CA ASP A 286 -24.60 3.65 -25.22
C ASP A 286 -23.51 2.64 -25.60
N ALA A 287 -22.54 2.41 -24.72
CA ALA A 287 -21.48 1.43 -24.92
C ALA A 287 -22.01 -0.01 -25.06
N LEU A 288 -22.92 -0.42 -24.16
CA LEU A 288 -23.58 -1.72 -24.23
C LEU A 288 -24.49 -1.86 -25.47
N GLY A 289 -25.13 -0.77 -25.90
CA GLY A 289 -25.92 -0.73 -27.12
C GLY A 289 -25.05 -0.96 -28.36
N ALA A 290 -23.91 -0.26 -28.42
CA ALA A 290 -22.94 -0.39 -29.50
C ALA A 290 -22.26 -1.78 -29.54
N SER A 291 -22.05 -2.42 -28.38
CA SER A 291 -21.51 -3.79 -28.29
C SER A 291 -22.57 -4.88 -28.57
N GLY A 292 -23.86 -4.51 -28.69
CA GLY A 292 -24.96 -5.45 -28.86
C GLY A 292 -25.32 -6.22 -27.58
N GLN A 293 -24.84 -5.77 -26.42
CA GLN A 293 -25.06 -6.40 -25.12
C GLN A 293 -26.19 -5.74 -24.31
N LEU A 294 -26.77 -4.64 -24.78
CA LEU A 294 -27.91 -4.01 -24.12
C LEU A 294 -29.23 -4.75 -24.42
N GLY A 295 -29.52 -5.78 -23.63
CA GLY A 295 -30.81 -6.46 -23.62
C GLY A 295 -31.86 -5.73 -22.76
N GLN A 296 -33.07 -6.30 -22.70
CA GLN A 296 -34.15 -5.73 -21.87
C GLN A 296 -33.84 -5.79 -20.37
N GLN A 297 -33.18 -6.86 -19.91
CA GLN A 297 -32.85 -7.06 -18.51
C GLN A 297 -31.74 -6.10 -18.06
N GLU A 298 -30.70 -5.96 -18.87
CA GLU A 298 -29.58 -5.05 -18.66
C GLU A 298 -30.07 -3.60 -18.60
N ASN A 299 -30.91 -3.19 -19.56
CA ASN A 299 -31.46 -1.85 -19.56
C ASN A 299 -32.36 -1.57 -18.34
N ALA A 300 -33.18 -2.54 -17.92
CA ALA A 300 -34.00 -2.42 -16.71
C ALA A 300 -33.15 -2.29 -15.44
N MET A 301 -32.07 -3.07 -15.32
CA MET A 301 -31.13 -2.97 -14.21
C MET A 301 -30.42 -1.61 -14.19
N LEU A 302 -29.96 -1.12 -15.35
CA LEU A 302 -29.34 0.20 -15.46
C LEU A 302 -30.30 1.31 -15.05
N THR A 303 -31.56 1.27 -15.49
CA THR A 303 -32.57 2.25 -15.06
C THR A 303 -32.81 2.21 -13.55
N MET A 304 -32.83 1.03 -12.95
CA MET A 304 -33.00 0.90 -11.49
C MET A 304 -31.79 1.43 -10.74
N LEU A 305 -30.57 1.11 -11.21
CA LEU A 305 -29.33 1.61 -10.64
C LEU A 305 -29.23 3.13 -10.75
N GLU A 306 -29.52 3.69 -11.93
CA GLU A 306 -29.57 5.12 -12.20
C GLU A 306 -30.58 5.84 -11.29
N THR A 307 -31.82 5.33 -11.22
CA THR A 307 -32.87 5.89 -10.35
C THR A 307 -32.46 5.86 -8.88
N SER A 308 -31.81 4.77 -8.43
CA SER A 308 -31.35 4.63 -7.05
C SER A 308 -30.11 5.47 -6.74
N SER A 309 -29.34 5.86 -7.76
CA SER A 309 -28.12 6.67 -7.64
C SER A 309 -28.42 8.17 -7.60
N ALA A 310 -29.65 8.58 -7.94
CA ALA A 310 -30.10 9.96 -7.88
C ALA A 310 -29.83 10.57 -6.49
N ASP A 311 -29.45 11.85 -6.47
CA ASP A 311 -29.11 12.62 -5.26
C ASP A 311 -28.05 11.96 -4.36
N GLY A 312 -27.15 11.15 -4.93
CA GLY A 312 -26.08 10.45 -4.20
C GLY A 312 -26.55 9.17 -3.49
N GLY A 313 -27.72 8.65 -3.86
CA GLY A 313 -28.25 7.38 -3.37
C GLY A 313 -27.43 6.16 -3.81
N PHE A 314 -27.80 5.01 -3.27
CA PHE A 314 -27.21 3.71 -3.64
C PHE A 314 -28.32 2.68 -3.79
N LEU A 315 -28.25 1.88 -4.85
CA LEU A 315 -29.01 0.64 -4.93
C LEU A 315 -28.43 -0.34 -3.90
N THR A 316 -29.23 -0.71 -2.91
CA THR A 316 -28.79 -1.54 -1.79
C THR A 316 -29.19 -2.99 -2.00
N PHE A 317 -28.20 -3.88 -1.90
CA PHE A 317 -28.35 -5.32 -1.82
C PHE A 317 -28.14 -5.76 -0.37
N THR A 318 -29.03 -6.60 0.15
CA THR A 318 -28.89 -7.22 1.46
C THR A 318 -28.33 -8.61 1.29
N ILE A 319 -27.39 -8.99 2.14
CA ILE A 319 -26.81 -10.32 2.19
C ILE A 319 -27.30 -10.97 3.49
N LYS A 320 -27.93 -12.14 3.36
CA LYS A 320 -28.38 -12.93 4.50
C LYS A 320 -28.17 -14.40 4.21
N ASP A 321 -27.47 -15.09 5.11
CA ASP A 321 -27.18 -16.53 4.98
C ASP A 321 -26.51 -16.82 3.63
N SER A 322 -25.57 -15.95 3.22
CA SER A 322 -24.88 -15.96 1.92
C SER A 322 -25.77 -15.72 0.68
N GLU A 323 -27.07 -15.49 0.84
CA GLU A 323 -27.97 -15.10 -0.25
C GLU A 323 -28.02 -13.58 -0.42
N VAL A 324 -27.80 -13.13 -1.66
CA VAL A 324 -27.85 -11.71 -2.04
C VAL A 324 -29.26 -11.39 -2.54
N ARG A 325 -29.86 -10.35 -1.97
CA ARG A 325 -31.21 -9.91 -2.28
C ARG A 325 -31.25 -8.43 -2.62
N MET A 326 -32.09 -8.09 -3.58
CA MET A 326 -32.52 -6.72 -3.85
C MET A 326 -33.95 -6.57 -3.34
N GLY A 327 -34.11 -6.02 -2.14
CA GLY A 327 -35.38 -6.06 -1.42
C GLY A 327 -35.81 -7.51 -1.11
N LEU A 328 -36.92 -7.96 -1.70
CA LEU A 328 -37.43 -9.33 -1.53
C LEU A 328 -36.99 -10.29 -2.65
N ILE A 329 -36.27 -9.79 -3.67
CA ILE A 329 -35.91 -10.57 -4.86
C ILE A 329 -34.52 -11.15 -4.66
N PRO A 330 -34.35 -12.49 -4.65
CA PRO A 330 -33.03 -13.10 -4.67
C PRO A 330 -32.36 -12.84 -6.01
N VAL A 331 -31.12 -12.34 -5.99
CA VAL A 331 -30.32 -12.04 -7.20
C VAL A 331 -29.13 -12.98 -7.37
N GLY A 332 -28.74 -13.68 -6.31
CA GLY A 332 -27.67 -14.67 -6.36
C GLY A 332 -27.21 -15.10 -4.98
N THR A 333 -26.12 -15.85 -4.93
CA THR A 333 -25.44 -16.26 -3.69
C THR A 333 -23.98 -15.84 -3.77
N LEU A 334 -23.40 -15.45 -2.64
CA LEU A 334 -21.96 -15.20 -2.58
C LEU A 334 -21.20 -16.51 -2.79
N PRO A 335 -20.01 -16.47 -3.43
CA PRO A 335 -19.19 -17.65 -3.62
C PRO A 335 -18.72 -18.21 -2.27
N GLU A 336 -18.78 -19.53 -2.13
CA GLU A 336 -18.19 -20.22 -0.97
C GLU A 336 -16.66 -20.06 -0.98
N PRO A 337 -16.01 -20.03 0.19
CA PRO A 337 -14.56 -20.01 0.26
C PRO A 337 -13.94 -21.20 -0.48
N GLY A 338 -12.98 -20.90 -1.38
CA GLY A 338 -12.26 -21.91 -2.16
C GLY A 338 -11.49 -22.90 -1.29
N TYR A 339 -11.31 -24.13 -1.82
CA TYR A 339 -10.60 -25.24 -1.17
C TYR A 339 -9.07 -25.10 -1.23
#